data_AF-D9W9B2-F1
#
_entry.id   AF-D9W9B2-F1
#
_cell.length_a   1.000
_cell.length_b   1.000
_cell.length_c   1.000
_cell.angle_alpha   90.00
_cell.angle_beta   90.00
_cell.angle_gamma   90.00
#
_symmetry.space_group_name_H-M   'P 1'
#
loop_
_entity.id
_entity.type
_entity.pdbx_description
1 polymer ?
#
loop_
_entity_poly.entity_id
_entity_poly.type
_entity_poly.pdbx_seq_one_letter_code
_entity_poly.pdbx_strand_id
1 'polypeptide(L)' 'MTVGNTPSRAVVVGTGSRAQMFTTALARRPGLRVAALCDPNPVRIAHHQQLLKGGR' A
#
# COMPACT_ATOMS: atom_id res chain seq x y z
N MET A 1 2.60 0.63 -30.44
CA MET A 1 1.85 1.06 -29.24
C MET A 1 2.79 0.90 -28.06
N THR A 2 3.32 2.00 -27.52
CA THR A 2 4.16 1.95 -26.30
C THR A 2 3.22 1.81 -25.12
N VAL A 3 3.30 0.70 -24.39
CA VAL A 3 2.66 0.59 -23.08
C VAL A 3 3.37 1.61 -22.20
N GLY A 4 2.70 2.71 -21.88
CA GLY A 4 3.25 3.73 -20.99
C GLY A 4 3.71 3.09 -19.68
N ASN A 5 4.81 3.59 -19.11
CA ASN A 5 5.39 3.10 -17.85
C ASN A 5 4.54 3.48 -16.62
N THR A 6 3.23 3.28 -16.70
CA THR A 6 2.31 3.60 -15.62
C THR A 6 2.50 2.59 -14.49
N PRO A 7 2.73 3.05 -13.25
CA PRO A 7 2.93 2.14 -12.13
C PRO A 7 1.68 1.28 -11.90
N SER A 8 1.90 0.00 -11.65
CA SER A 8 0.85 -0.94 -11.25
C SER A 8 0.21 -0.49 -9.94
N ARG A 9 -1.09 -0.71 -9.78
CA ARG A 9 -1.85 -0.24 -8.61
C ARG A 9 -2.27 -1.43 -7.75
N ALA A 10 -2.06 -1.31 -6.44
CA ALA A 10 -2.49 -2.32 -5.48
C ALA A 10 -3.48 -1.72 -4.47
N VAL A 11 -4.31 -2.59 -3.90
CA VAL A 11 -5.22 -2.27 -2.79
C VAL A 11 -4.94 -3.27 -1.67
N VAL A 12 -4.96 -2.79 -0.42
CA VAL A 12 -4.87 -3.66 0.75
C VAL A 12 -6.24 -3.70 1.43
N VAL A 13 -6.83 -4.89 1.49
CA VAL A 13 -8.10 -5.14 2.20
C VAL A 13 -7.78 -5.97 3.43
N GLY A 14 -8.16 -5.45 4.60
CA GLY A 14 -7.70 -5.91 5.90
C GLY A 14 -6.32 -5.34 6.24
N THR A 15 -6.25 -4.62 7.35
CA THR A 15 -5.05 -3.93 7.88
C THR A 15 -4.66 -4.46 9.27
N GLY A 16 -4.80 -5.77 9.46
CA GLY A 16 -4.31 -6.47 10.66
C GLY A 16 -2.79 -6.66 10.66
N SER A 17 -2.25 -7.32 11.69
CA SER A 17 -0.80 -7.52 11.87
C SER A 17 -0.08 -8.07 10.63
N ARG A 18 -0.67 -9.07 9.96
CA ARG A 18 -0.10 -9.65 8.73
C ARG A 18 -0.02 -8.66 7.57
N ALA A 19 -0.95 -7.70 7.50
CA ALA A 19 -0.98 -6.72 6.43
C ALA A 19 0.21 -5.76 6.48
N GLN A 20 0.86 -5.58 7.64
CA GLN A 20 2.01 -4.69 7.79
C GLN A 20 3.18 -5.14 6.91
N MET A 21 3.43 -6.45 6.83
CA MET A 21 4.45 -7.03 5.95
C MET A 21 4.15 -6.71 4.49
N PHE A 22 2.90 -6.94 4.05
CA PHE A 22 2.49 -6.66 2.67
C PHE A 22 2.53 -5.17 2.35
N THR A 23 2.05 -4.31 3.25
CA THR A 23 2.05 -2.85 3.06
C THR A 23 3.47 -2.32 2.91
N THR A 24 4.39 -2.77 3.77
CA THR A 24 5.80 -2.39 3.70
C THR A 24 6.45 -2.88 2.41
N ALA A 25 6.20 -4.13 2.00
CA ALA A 25 6.74 -4.68 0.75
C ALA A 25 6.23 -3.93 -0.48
N LEU A 26 4.93 -3.60 -0.52
CA LEU A 26 4.32 -2.82 -1.59
C LEU A 26 4.87 -1.39 -1.65
N ALA A 27 5.09 -0.75 -0.49
CA ALA A 27 5.65 0.60 -0.41
C ALA A 27 7.08 0.68 -0.99
N ARG A 28 7.86 -0.39 -0.85
CA ARG A 28 9.26 -0.45 -1.29
C ARG A 28 9.44 -0.86 -2.75
N ARG A 29 8.38 -1.28 -3.45
CA ARG A 29 8.50 -1.87 -4.78
C ARG A 29 8.43 -0.79 -5.86
N PRO A 30 9.51 -0.57 -6.64
CA PRO A 30 9.48 0.37 -7.75
C PRO A 30 8.41 -0.02 -8.78
N GLY A 31 7.74 0.97 -9.37
CA GLY A 31 6.68 0.73 -10.35
C GLY A 31 5.36 0.22 -9.79
N LEU A 32 5.19 0.23 -8.46
CA LEU A 32 3.92 -0.08 -7.80
C LEU A 32 3.46 1.09 -6.91
N ARG A 33 2.15 1.32 -6.87
CA ARG A 33 1.52 2.29 -5.96
C ARG A 33 0.35 1.66 -5.22
N VAL A 34 0.36 1.75 -3.89
CA VAL A 34 -0.83 1.42 -3.10
C VAL A 34 -1.85 2.55 -3.30
N ALA A 35 -2.97 2.22 -3.91
CA ALA A 35 -4.01 3.18 -4.29
C ALA A 35 -5.10 3.32 -3.23
N ALA A 36 -5.33 2.28 -2.41
CA ALA A 36 -6.33 2.30 -1.35
C ALA A 36 -6.00 1.32 -0.23
N LEU A 37 -6.54 1.62 0.96
CA LEU A 37 -6.56 0.78 2.14
C LEU A 37 -8.03 0.61 2.57
N CYS A 38 -8.42 -0.60 2.99
CA CYS A 38 -9.79 -0.91 3.41
C CYS A 38 -9.78 -1.77 4.68
N ASP A 39 -10.43 -1.31 5.74
CA ASP A 39 -10.63 -2.02 7.01
C ASP A 39 -11.80 -1.35 7.77
N PRO A 40 -12.60 -2.09 8.55
CA PRO A 40 -13.61 -1.48 9.42
C PRO A 40 -13.00 -0.61 10.53
N ASN A 41 -11.74 -0.84 10.92
CA ASN A 41 -11.06 -0.09 11.96
C ASN A 41 -10.22 1.07 11.38
N PRO A 42 -10.63 2.34 11.58
CA PRO A 42 -9.92 3.48 11.02
C PRO A 42 -8.53 3.70 11.62
N VAL A 43 -8.28 3.25 12.85
CA VAL A 43 -6.95 3.35 13.48
C VAL A 43 -5.94 2.47 12.77
N ARG A 44 -6.37 1.27 12.33
CA ARG A 44 -5.51 0.36 11.56
C ARG A 44 -5.20 0.93 10.18
N ILE A 45 -6.19 1.53 9.50
CA ILE A 45 -5.95 2.27 8.24
C ILE A 45 -4.91 3.38 8.46
N ALA A 46 -5.07 4.19 9.50
CA ALA A 46 -4.17 5.31 9.78
C ALA A 46 -2.72 4.82 10.02
N HIS A 47 -2.53 3.74 10.78
CA HIS A 47 -1.20 3.13 10.97
C HIS A 47 -0.57 2.75 9.63
N HIS A 48 -1.31 2.08 8.75
CA HIS A 48 -0.82 1.68 7.43
C HIS A 48 -0.53 2.86 6.51
N GLN A 49 -1.32 3.94 6.58
CA GLN A 49 -0.99 5.17 5.84
C GLN A 49 0.36 5.76 6.26
N GLN A 50 0.75 5.66 7.54
CA GLN A 50 2.06 6.11 7.98
C GLN A 50 3.19 5.24 7.40
N LEU A 51 2.99 3.92 7.30
CA LEU A 51 3.95 3.03 6.63
C LEU A 51 4.18 3.40 5.16
N LEU A 52 3.14 3.86 4.46
CA LEU A 52 3.23 4.32 3.07
C LEU A 52 3.93 5.69 2.93
N LYS A 53 3.89 6.55 3.96
CA LYS A 53 4.56 7.86 3.98
C LYS A 53 6.05 7.75 4.34
N GLY A 54 6.46 6.68 5.04
CA GLY A 54 7.80 6.48 5.56
C GLY A 54 8.82 5.84 4.61
N GLY A 55 8.46 5.59 3.34
CA GLY A 55 9.41 5.14 2.31
C GLY A 55 10.25 6.30 1.78
N ARG A 56 11.35 6.63 2.48
CA ARG A 56 12.51 7.26 1.84
C ARG A 56 13.39 6.18 1.24
#